data_AF-A0A401PZ30-F1
#
_entry.id   AF-A0A401PZ30-F1
#
_cell.length_a   1.000
_cell.length_b   1.000
_cell.length_c   1.000
_cell.angle_alpha   90.00
_cell.angle_beta   90.00
_cell.angle_gamma   90.00
#
_symmetry.space_group_name_H-M   'P 1'
#
loop_
_entity.id
_entity.type
_entity.pdbx_description
1 polymer ?
#
loop_
_entity_poly.entity_id
_entity_poly.type
_entity_poly.pdbx_seq_one_letter_code
_entity_poly.pdbx_strand_id
1 'polypeptide(L)'
;MSTYVRLSEMGIRKQFQLKKHFFLLLLNTQHQIQIICIYVNKHACAGPHLDKKKLQQLPDHFGPARASMVLQQAVQACIDCAYQQKAVFSCLKQGHGGELISATFDGEQHTLSLPAVNSIVFILRFLENLCHSLHCDNLFSSQPFTMYNATSQTPVEYENERMHAGTSL
;
A
#
# COMPACT_ATOMS: atom_id res chain seq x y z
N MET A 1 11.52 -4.36 -63.79
CA MET A 1 11.89 -3.54 -62.61
C MET A 1 10.70 -3.07 -61.77
N SER A 2 9.51 -2.86 -62.34
CA SER A 2 8.33 -2.30 -61.64
C SER A 2 7.74 -3.19 -60.52
N THR A 3 7.74 -4.52 -60.69
CA THR A 3 7.12 -5.45 -59.71
C THR A 3 7.89 -5.56 -58.40
N TYR A 4 9.23 -5.46 -58.42
CA TYR A 4 10.07 -5.54 -57.23
C TYR A 4 9.88 -4.33 -56.31
N VAL A 5 9.74 -3.14 -56.91
CA VAL A 5 9.43 -1.89 -56.18
C VAL A 5 8.08 -2.02 -55.47
N ARG A 6 7.01 -2.47 -56.16
CA ARG A 6 5.71 -2.69 -55.52
C ARG A 6 5.75 -3.71 -54.38
N LEU A 7 6.46 -4.83 -54.55
CA LEU A 7 6.58 -5.85 -53.50
C LEU A 7 7.34 -5.32 -52.28
N SER A 8 8.39 -4.52 -52.50
CA SER A 8 9.12 -3.84 -51.41
C SER A 8 8.27 -2.78 -50.70
N GLU A 9 7.50 -1.97 -51.44
CA GLU A 9 6.58 -0.98 -50.88
C GLU A 9 5.44 -1.63 -50.08
N MET A 10 4.89 -2.75 -50.57
CA MET A 10 3.90 -3.55 -49.83
C MET A 10 4.48 -4.15 -48.54
N GLY A 11 5.74 -4.58 -48.56
CA GLY A 11 6.46 -5.05 -47.37
C GLY A 11 6.66 -3.94 -46.33
N ILE A 12 7.04 -2.74 -46.76
CA ILE A 12 7.22 -1.56 -45.90
C ILE A 12 5.89 -1.11 -45.29
N ARG A 13 4.81 -1.08 -46.08
CA ARG A 13 3.47 -0.72 -45.60
C ARG A 13 2.94 -1.75 -44.59
N LYS A 14 3.16 -3.05 -44.81
CA LYS A 14 2.83 -4.10 -43.82
C LYS A 14 3.68 -3.97 -42.55
N GLN A 15 4.98 -3.71 -42.65
CA GLN A 15 5.86 -3.47 -41.51
C GLN A 15 5.45 -2.22 -40.71
N PHE A 16 5.06 -1.14 -41.38
CA PHE A 16 4.57 0.07 -40.73
C PHE A 16 3.24 -0.19 -40.01
N GLN A 17 2.30 -0.92 -40.62
CA GLN A 17 1.05 -1.31 -39.98
C GLN A 17 1.26 -2.24 -38.80
N LEU A 18 2.18 -3.21 -38.90
CA LEU A 18 2.51 -4.12 -37.81
C LEU A 18 3.19 -3.39 -36.66
N LYS A 19 4.13 -2.48 -36.94
CA LYS A 19 4.74 -1.60 -35.93
C LYS A 19 3.71 -0.66 -35.29
N LYS A 20 2.78 -0.11 -36.07
CA LYS A 20 1.69 0.72 -35.56
C LYS A 20 0.73 -0.08 -34.66
N HIS A 21 0.39 -1.31 -35.05
CA HIS A 21 -0.44 -2.21 -34.26
C HIS A 21 0.27 -2.66 -32.98
N PHE A 22 1.57 -2.98 -33.04
CA PHE A 22 2.38 -3.32 -31.88
C PHE A 22 2.57 -2.11 -30.95
N PHE A 23 2.76 -0.90 -31.49
CA PHE A 23 2.80 0.33 -30.73
C PHE A 23 1.45 0.66 -30.09
N LEU A 24 0.34 0.44 -30.80
CA LEU A 24 -1.02 0.53 -30.24
C LEU A 24 -1.26 -0.51 -29.16
N LEU A 25 -0.77 -1.75 -29.30
CA LEU A 25 -0.85 -2.77 -28.24
C LEU A 25 0.01 -2.38 -27.03
N LEU A 26 1.21 -1.85 -27.23
CA LEU A 26 2.07 -1.32 -26.16
C LEU A 26 1.42 -0.12 -25.44
N LEU A 27 0.74 0.76 -26.18
CA LEU A 27 -0.02 1.88 -25.61
C LEU A 27 -1.36 1.46 -25.00
N ASN A 28 -2.01 0.41 -25.51
CA ASN A 28 -3.28 -0.12 -24.99
C ASN A 28 -3.07 -1.00 -23.75
N THR A 29 -1.86 -1.55 -23.58
CA THR A 29 -1.37 -2.12 -22.31
C THR A 29 -0.97 -1.02 -21.31
N GLN A 30 -1.34 0.25 -21.55
CA GLN A 30 -1.51 1.22 -20.47
C GLN A 30 -2.86 0.91 -19.80
N HIS A 31 -2.92 -0.17 -19.02
CA HIS A 31 -3.80 -0.18 -17.86
C HIS A 31 -3.58 1.16 -17.18
N GLN A 32 -4.61 2.02 -17.05
CA GLN A 32 -4.51 3.31 -16.36
C GLN A 32 -3.79 3.10 -15.03
N ILE A 33 -2.47 3.37 -15.02
CA ILE A 33 -1.62 3.03 -13.88
C ILE A 33 -1.93 4.11 -12.85
N GLN A 34 -2.78 3.78 -11.89
CA GLN A 34 -3.04 4.67 -10.76
C GLN A 34 -1.75 4.81 -9.95
N ILE A 35 -1.09 5.95 -10.12
CA ILE A 35 0.07 6.36 -9.32
C ILE A 35 -0.47 7.01 -8.05
N ILE A 36 -0.05 6.48 -6.90
CA ILE A 36 -0.52 6.93 -5.58
C ILE A 36 0.66 7.09 -4.62
N CYS A 37 0.42 7.80 -3.52
CA CYS A 37 1.29 7.84 -2.36
C CYS A 37 0.51 7.41 -1.10
N ILE A 38 1.18 6.71 -0.19
CA ILE A 38 0.68 6.43 1.16
C ILE A 38 1.73 6.92 2.16
N TYR A 39 1.28 7.73 3.11
CA TYR A 39 2.14 8.31 4.13
C TYR A 39 2.21 7.40 5.36
N VAL A 40 3.35 7.42 6.02
CA VAL A 40 3.65 6.61 7.20
C VAL A 40 3.68 7.51 8.44
N ASN A 41 2.87 7.19 9.44
CA ASN A 41 2.90 7.83 10.74
C ASN A 41 3.92 7.14 11.64
N LYS A 42 5.16 7.62 11.63
CA LYS A 42 6.21 7.07 12.50
C LYS A 42 5.86 7.17 13.99
N HIS A 43 5.01 8.13 14.36
CA HIS A 43 4.58 8.35 15.73
C HIS A 43 3.44 7.43 16.18
N ALA A 44 2.78 6.70 15.27
CA ALA A 44 1.71 5.75 15.59
C ALA A 44 2.13 4.72 16.66
N CYS A 45 1.15 4.20 17.39
CA CYS A 45 1.38 3.08 18.30
C CYS A 45 1.95 1.90 17.50
N ALA A 46 3.05 1.31 17.97
CA ALA A 46 3.65 0.16 17.29
C ALA A 46 2.87 -1.15 17.55
N GLY A 47 1.98 -1.15 18.54
CA GLY A 47 1.37 -2.37 19.04
C GLY A 47 2.39 -3.34 19.64
N PRO A 48 1.98 -4.57 19.98
CA PRO A 48 2.87 -5.58 20.54
C PRO A 48 3.72 -6.30 19.48
N HIS A 49 3.38 -6.16 18.19
CA HIS A 49 4.00 -6.94 17.12
C HIS A 49 5.14 -6.21 16.39
N LEU A 50 5.14 -4.87 16.38
CA LEU A 50 6.09 -4.07 15.61
C LEU A 50 7.14 -3.41 16.51
N ASP A 51 8.37 -3.36 16.01
CA ASP A 51 9.47 -2.67 16.66
C ASP A 51 9.40 -1.17 16.39
N LYS A 52 9.18 -0.38 17.45
CA LYS A 52 9.11 1.08 17.38
C LYS A 52 10.36 1.71 16.78
N LYS A 53 11.56 1.16 17.01
CA LYS A 53 12.80 1.69 16.45
C LYS A 53 12.87 1.49 14.94
N LYS A 54 12.41 0.32 14.46
CA LYS A 54 12.34 0.04 13.01
C LYS A 54 11.28 0.91 12.33
N LEU A 55 10.12 1.10 12.96
CA LEU A 55 9.08 2.00 12.47
C LEU A 55 9.57 3.44 12.30
N GLN A 56 10.41 3.93 13.22
CA GLN A 56 11.00 5.27 13.13
C GLN A 56 12.01 5.41 11.97
N GLN A 57 12.59 4.31 11.49
CA GLN A 57 13.52 4.27 10.36
C GLN A 57 12.82 4.13 9.00
N LEU A 58 11.52 3.85 8.97
CA LEU A 58 10.76 3.78 7.72
C LEU A 58 10.81 5.12 6.96
N PRO A 59 10.56 5.12 5.63
CA PRO A 59 10.34 6.37 4.91
C PRO A 59 9.06 7.06 5.40
N ASP A 60 8.95 8.38 5.21
CA ASP A 60 7.74 9.14 5.57
C ASP A 60 6.54 8.81 4.66
N HIS A 61 6.80 8.22 3.49
CA HIS A 61 5.78 7.76 2.57
C HIS A 61 6.31 6.68 1.61
N PHE A 62 5.40 5.91 1.04
CA PHE A 62 5.61 5.01 -0.09
C PHE A 62 4.95 5.59 -1.34
N GLY A 63 5.63 5.50 -2.49
CA GLY A 63 5.24 6.16 -3.73
C GLY A 63 5.94 7.51 -3.94
N PRO A 64 5.60 8.28 -5.00
CA PRO A 64 4.57 7.99 -5.99
C PRO A 64 4.92 6.77 -6.86
N ALA A 65 4.09 5.74 -6.81
CA ALA A 65 4.27 4.51 -7.59
C ALA A 65 2.92 3.84 -7.89
N ARG A 66 2.95 2.72 -8.65
CA ARG A 66 1.74 1.93 -8.92
C ARG A 66 1.10 1.49 -7.62
N ALA A 67 -0.23 1.51 -7.57
CA ALA A 67 -1.03 0.98 -6.45
C ALA A 67 -0.53 -0.37 -5.92
N SER A 68 -0.17 -1.31 -6.81
CA SER A 68 0.35 -2.64 -6.45
C SER A 68 1.66 -2.57 -5.69
N MET A 69 2.60 -1.76 -6.15
CA MET A 69 3.90 -1.55 -5.53
C MET A 69 3.77 -0.85 -4.18
N VAL A 70 2.92 0.17 -4.08
CA VAL A 70 2.73 0.92 -2.82
C VAL A 70 2.11 0.02 -1.73
N LEU A 71 1.13 -0.82 -2.07
CA LEU A 71 0.59 -1.81 -1.13
C LEU A 71 1.69 -2.81 -0.70
N GLN A 72 2.45 -3.34 -1.67
CA GLN A 72 3.52 -4.29 -1.39
C GLN A 72 4.54 -3.70 -0.42
N GLN A 73 5.00 -2.47 -0.67
CA GLN A 73 5.99 -1.79 0.15
C GLN A 73 5.48 -1.57 1.58
N ALA A 74 4.23 -1.13 1.73
CA ALA A 74 3.64 -0.90 3.04
C ALA A 74 3.48 -2.20 3.85
N VAL A 75 3.03 -3.28 3.22
CA VAL A 75 2.87 -4.59 3.88
C VAL A 75 4.23 -5.21 4.23
N GLN A 76 5.18 -5.15 3.30
CA GLN A 76 6.55 -5.64 3.53
C GLN A 76 7.23 -4.86 4.66
N ALA A 77 7.03 -3.55 4.73
CA ALA A 77 7.54 -2.72 5.82
C ALA A 77 6.99 -3.16 7.18
N CYS A 78 5.71 -3.52 7.29
CA CYS A 78 5.15 -4.08 8.52
C CYS A 78 5.82 -5.41 8.90
N ILE A 79 6.06 -6.29 7.93
CA ILE A 79 6.75 -7.57 8.15
C ILE A 79 8.18 -7.32 8.64
N ASP A 80 8.93 -6.46 7.96
CA ASP A 80 10.33 -6.19 8.28
C ASP A 80 10.49 -5.49 9.64
N CYS A 81 9.50 -4.66 10.00
CA CYS A 81 9.42 -3.99 11.30
C CYS A 81 8.99 -4.92 12.44
N ALA A 82 8.48 -6.12 12.16
CA ALA A 82 8.01 -7.02 13.20
C ALA A 82 9.14 -7.52 14.12
N TYR A 83 8.80 -7.77 15.39
CA TYR A 83 9.63 -8.58 16.28
C TYR A 83 9.65 -10.04 15.84
N GLN A 84 8.48 -10.53 15.40
CA GLN A 84 8.28 -11.87 14.87
C GLN A 84 7.55 -11.77 13.54
N GLN A 85 8.28 -11.92 12.43
CA GLN A 85 7.68 -11.79 11.09
C GLN A 85 6.51 -12.74 10.86
N LYS A 86 6.58 -13.95 11.42
CA LYS A 86 5.50 -14.95 11.41
C LYS A 86 4.17 -14.39 11.93
N ALA A 87 4.19 -13.53 12.95
CA ALA A 87 2.97 -12.98 13.54
C ALA A 87 2.24 -12.08 12.52
N VAL A 88 2.98 -11.17 11.88
CA VAL A 88 2.43 -10.29 10.83
C VAL A 88 2.03 -11.09 9.59
N PHE A 89 2.89 -12.00 9.15
CA PHE A 89 2.65 -12.81 7.96
C PHE A 89 1.41 -13.69 8.10
N SER A 90 1.12 -14.19 9.31
CA SER A 90 -0.05 -15.02 9.60
C SER A 90 -1.38 -14.24 9.59
N CYS A 91 -1.33 -12.91 9.72
CA CYS A 91 -2.51 -12.05 9.53
C CYS A 91 -2.89 -11.87 8.06
N LEU A 92 -1.96 -12.19 7.14
CA LEU A 92 -2.13 -11.98 5.71
C LEU A 92 -2.70 -13.24 5.06
N LYS A 93 -3.63 -13.05 4.12
CA LYS A 93 -4.26 -14.13 3.36
C LYS A 93 -3.69 -14.15 1.94
N GLN A 94 -3.50 -15.36 1.41
CA GLN A 94 -3.05 -15.54 0.03
C GLN A 94 -4.07 -14.91 -0.93
N GLY A 95 -3.60 -13.99 -1.75
CA GLY A 95 -4.34 -13.38 -2.85
C GLY A 95 -3.93 -13.96 -4.20
N HIS A 96 -4.51 -13.38 -5.25
CA HIS A 96 -4.22 -13.73 -6.64
C HIS A 96 -3.99 -12.45 -7.45
N GLY A 97 -2.96 -12.47 -8.30
CA GLY A 97 -2.70 -11.43 -9.30
C GLY A 97 -2.08 -10.12 -8.77
N GLY A 98 -1.61 -10.08 -7.51
CA GLY A 98 -0.86 -8.96 -6.96
C GLY A 98 0.63 -9.26 -6.76
N GLU A 99 1.35 -8.28 -6.22
CA GLU A 99 2.79 -8.39 -5.95
C GLU A 99 3.12 -9.42 -4.87
N LEU A 100 4.37 -9.89 -4.84
CA LEU A 100 4.85 -10.81 -3.82
C LEU A 100 5.40 -10.06 -2.61
N ILE A 101 5.16 -10.62 -1.43
CA ILE A 101 5.80 -10.28 -0.16
C ILE A 101 6.49 -11.51 0.39
N SER A 102 7.49 -11.29 1.24
CA SER A 102 8.25 -12.37 1.86
C SER A 102 8.46 -12.13 3.35
N ALA A 103 8.47 -13.21 4.13
CA ALA A 103 8.90 -13.21 5.50
C ALA A 103 9.89 -14.37 5.73
N THR A 104 10.84 -14.18 6.62
CA THR A 104 11.76 -15.24 7.06
C THR A 104 11.45 -15.59 8.50
N PHE A 105 11.02 -16.84 8.72
CA PHE A 105 10.77 -17.39 10.05
C PHE A 105 10.98 -18.90 10.03
N ASP A 106 11.19 -19.51 11.19
CA ASP A 106 11.48 -20.95 11.34
C ASP A 106 12.68 -21.44 10.49
N GLY A 107 13.57 -20.53 10.10
CA GLY A 107 14.74 -20.81 9.25
C GLY A 107 14.47 -20.82 7.74
N GLU A 108 13.23 -20.60 7.30
CA GLU A 108 12.83 -20.60 5.88
C GLU A 108 12.25 -19.26 5.43
N GLN A 109 12.33 -19.00 4.12
CA GLN A 109 11.66 -17.87 3.48
C GLN A 109 10.27 -18.30 3.00
N HIS A 110 9.24 -17.61 3.49
CA HIS A 110 7.86 -17.79 3.10
C HIS A 110 7.43 -16.61 2.22
N THR A 111 6.79 -16.92 1.09
CA THR A 111 6.30 -15.91 0.14
C THR A 111 4.79 -15.99 -0.01
N LEU A 112 4.14 -14.83 -0.15
CA LEU A 112 2.69 -14.72 -0.35
C LEU A 112 2.42 -13.70 -1.47
N SER A 113 1.43 -13.98 -2.32
CA SER A 113 0.94 -13.00 -3.32
C SER A 113 -0.18 -12.18 -2.71
N LEU A 114 -0.06 -10.86 -2.81
CA LEU A 114 -1.10 -9.92 -2.41
C LEU A 114 -2.28 -9.97 -3.40
N PRO A 115 -3.48 -9.53 -2.99
CA PRO A 115 -4.59 -9.37 -3.93
C PRO A 115 -4.26 -8.33 -5.01
N ALA A 116 -4.76 -8.55 -6.23
CA ALA A 116 -4.72 -7.54 -7.28
C ALA A 116 -5.41 -6.25 -6.82
N VAL A 117 -4.73 -5.12 -6.95
CA VAL A 117 -5.25 -3.81 -6.54
C VAL A 117 -5.56 -2.92 -7.72
N ASN A 118 -6.70 -2.24 -7.64
CA ASN A 118 -7.20 -1.34 -8.68
C ASN A 118 -7.73 0.00 -8.10
N SER A 119 -7.63 0.21 -6.78
CA SER A 119 -8.16 1.39 -6.10
C SER A 119 -7.39 1.73 -4.82
N ILE A 120 -7.13 3.02 -4.59
CA ILE A 120 -6.55 3.52 -3.34
C ILE A 120 -7.44 3.21 -2.13
N VAL A 121 -8.76 3.24 -2.30
CA VAL A 121 -9.73 2.96 -1.22
C VAL A 121 -9.57 1.50 -0.76
N PHE A 122 -9.36 0.57 -1.69
CA PHE A 122 -9.08 -0.82 -1.35
C PHE A 122 -7.79 -0.95 -0.55
N ILE A 123 -6.73 -0.26 -0.97
CA ILE A 123 -5.43 -0.32 -0.30
C ILE A 123 -5.53 0.21 1.12
N LEU A 124 -6.16 1.36 1.32
CA LEU A 124 -6.31 1.94 2.66
C LEU A 124 -7.10 1.00 3.58
N ARG A 125 -8.20 0.39 3.10
CA ARG A 125 -8.97 -0.59 3.87
C ARG A 125 -8.17 -1.85 4.17
N PHE A 126 -7.37 -2.32 3.22
CA PHE A 126 -6.48 -3.47 3.45
C PHE A 126 -5.47 -3.17 4.55
N LEU A 127 -4.81 -2.01 4.46
CA LEU A 127 -3.82 -1.58 5.44
C LEU A 127 -4.45 -1.31 6.81
N GLU A 128 -5.63 -0.72 6.86
CA GLU A 128 -6.40 -0.51 8.09
C GLU A 128 -6.71 -1.83 8.80
N ASN A 129 -7.22 -2.83 8.07
CA ASN A 129 -7.50 -4.16 8.63
C ASN A 129 -6.23 -4.87 9.14
N LEU A 130 -5.11 -4.72 8.42
CA LEU A 130 -3.83 -5.25 8.85
C LEU A 130 -3.36 -4.55 10.12
N CYS A 131 -3.37 -3.21 10.14
CA CYS A 131 -2.95 -2.42 11.30
C CYS A 131 -3.79 -2.74 12.54
N HIS A 132 -5.10 -2.92 12.35
CA HIS A 132 -6.01 -3.31 13.42
C HIS A 132 -5.64 -4.69 13.99
N SER A 133 -5.37 -5.68 13.13
CA SER A 133 -4.92 -7.01 13.54
C SER A 133 -3.59 -7.00 14.30
N LEU A 134 -2.73 -6.01 13.99
CA LEU A 134 -1.43 -5.81 14.63
C LEU A 134 -1.48 -4.87 15.84
N HIS A 135 -2.63 -4.30 16.15
CA HIS A 135 -2.82 -3.25 17.16
C HIS A 135 -1.90 -2.03 16.95
N CYS A 136 -1.68 -1.64 15.68
CA CYS A 136 -0.87 -0.48 15.27
C CYS A 136 -1.69 0.52 14.44
N ASP A 137 -2.85 0.92 14.95
CA ASP A 137 -3.77 1.82 14.25
C ASP A 137 -3.12 3.16 13.89
N ASN A 138 -3.64 3.81 12.84
CA ASN A 138 -3.18 5.09 12.30
C ASN A 138 -1.73 5.10 11.76
N LEU A 139 -1.14 3.93 11.47
CA LEU A 139 0.20 3.83 10.88
C LEU A 139 0.27 4.36 9.44
N PHE A 140 -0.80 4.24 8.66
CA PHE A 140 -0.86 4.65 7.26
C PHE A 140 -1.97 5.65 6.97
N SER A 141 -1.75 6.56 6.03
CA SER A 141 -2.76 7.52 5.57
C SER A 141 -2.59 7.85 4.08
N SER A 142 -3.67 8.30 3.44
CA SER A 142 -3.62 8.90 2.09
C SER A 142 -3.10 10.34 2.09
N GLN A 143 -3.02 10.97 3.26
CA GLN A 143 -2.57 12.35 3.44
C GLN A 143 -1.31 12.41 4.30
N PRO A 144 -0.44 13.41 4.07
CA PRO A 144 0.73 13.62 4.89
C PRO A 144 0.33 13.92 6.35
N PHE A 145 1.14 13.42 7.29
CA PHE A 145 0.99 13.72 8.70
C PHE A 145 1.60 15.09 8.99
N THR A 146 0.77 16.06 9.39
CA THR A 146 1.26 17.32 9.97
C THR A 146 1.60 17.08 11.45
N MET A 147 2.67 17.73 11.93
CA MET A 147 3.16 17.64 13.32
C MET A 147 2.10 17.91 14.42
N TYR A 148 0.90 18.39 14.07
CA TYR A 148 -0.14 18.83 15.00
C TYR A 148 -1.34 17.87 15.18
N ASN A 149 -1.46 16.80 14.39
CA ASN A 149 -2.67 15.96 14.42
C ASN A 149 -2.54 14.66 15.24
N ALA A 150 -1.45 14.46 15.98
CA ALA A 150 -1.22 13.24 16.76
C ALA A 150 -2.04 13.15 18.07
N THR A 151 -2.90 14.13 18.38
CA THR A 151 -3.53 14.26 19.71
C THR A 151 -5.04 14.00 19.75
N SER A 152 -5.72 13.76 18.63
CA SER A 152 -7.18 13.67 18.61
C SER A 152 -7.72 12.25 18.39
N GLN A 153 -7.35 11.31 19.28
CA GLN A 153 -8.14 10.10 19.59
C GLN A 153 -7.93 9.73 21.07
N THR A 154 -8.37 10.59 22.00
CA THR A 154 -8.66 10.16 23.36
C THR A 154 -10.05 9.51 23.38
N PRO A 155 -10.24 8.30 23.94
CA PRO A 155 -11.56 7.76 24.20
C PRO A 155 -12.31 8.72 25.12
N VAL A 156 -13.57 9.00 24.80
CA VAL A 156 -14.45 9.83 25.63
C VAL A 156 -14.76 9.03 26.89
N GLU A 157 -13.95 9.19 27.94
CA GLU A 157 -14.23 8.66 29.27
C GLU A 157 -15.32 9.51 29.93
N TYR A 158 -16.39 8.82 30.33
CA TYR A 158 -17.52 9.33 31.10
C TYR A 158 -17.04 9.96 32.40
N GLU A 159 -17.10 11.30 32.52
CA GLU A 159 -16.92 11.98 33.80
C GLU A 159 -18.26 12.35 34.43
N ASN A 160 -18.49 11.70 35.56
CA ASN A 160 -19.65 11.71 36.42
C ASN A 160 -19.60 12.95 37.31
N GLU A 161 -20.27 14.05 36.95
CA GLU A 161 -20.29 15.26 37.77
C GLU A 161 -21.22 15.10 38.98
N ARG A 162 -20.62 14.70 40.11
CA ARG A 162 -21.14 14.96 41.45
C ARG A 162 -20.53 16.24 42.01
N MET A 163 -21.42 17.19 42.32
CA MET A 163 -21.54 17.98 43.57
C MET A 163 -21.57 19.51 43.45
N HIS A 164 -22.77 20.01 43.77
CA HIS A 164 -23.11 21.06 44.75
C HIS A 164 -22.93 22.56 44.49
N ALA A 165 -24.09 23.22 44.67
CA ALA A 165 -24.39 24.44 45.44
C ALA A 165 -24.52 25.77 44.69
N GLY A 166 -25.70 26.40 44.83
CA GLY A 166 -25.99 27.76 44.38
C GLY A 166 -27.45 28.15 44.56
N THR A 167 -27.72 28.85 45.66
CA THR A 167 -28.97 29.37 46.27
C THR A 167 -29.85 30.31 45.41
N SER A 168 -31.12 30.48 45.86
CA SER A 168 -32.09 31.58 45.61
C SER A 168 -32.99 31.42 44.37
N LEU A 169 -34.33 31.48 44.43
CA LEU A 169 -35.29 32.18 45.29
C LEU A 169 -36.42 31.25 45.80
#